data_AF-A0A7W4UNQ2-F1
#
_entry.id   AF-A0A7W4UNQ2-F1
#
_cell.length_a   1.000
_cell.length_b   1.000
_cell.length_c   1.000
_cell.angle_alpha   90.00
_cell.angle_beta   90.00
_cell.angle_gamma   90.00
#
_symmetry.space_group_name_H-M   'P 1'
#
loop_
_entity.id
_entity.type
_entity.pdbx_description
1 polymer ?
#
loop_
_entity_poly.entity_id
_entity_poly.type
_entity_poly.pdbx_seq_one_letter_code
_entity_poly.pdbx_strand_id
1 'polypeptide(L)'
;MSRRRFTQEFKDELCQEVIASSKPIKDVAASYGVGAETLRNWLAKYRADNPVTELPVSGSERERLRELEKEVLELRAETAFLKKATAYFAREQR
;
A
#
# COMPACT_ATOMS: atom_id res chain seq x y z
N MET A 1 -31.15 21.15 9.76
CA MET A 1 -29.92 20.39 10.07
C MET A 1 -28.70 21.25 9.74
N SER A 2 -27.92 21.63 10.75
CA SER A 2 -26.70 22.42 10.56
C SER A 2 -25.60 21.53 9.97
N ARG A 3 -25.06 21.89 8.80
CA ARG A 3 -23.88 21.20 8.24
C ARG A 3 -22.68 21.55 9.12
N ARG A 4 -22.07 20.56 9.75
CA ARG A 4 -20.74 20.71 10.35
C ARG A 4 -19.80 21.22 9.25
N ARG A 5 -19.25 22.42 9.43
CA ARG A 5 -18.24 22.99 8.53
C ARG A 5 -16.88 22.54 9.04
N PHE A 6 -16.20 21.76 8.23
CA PHE A 6 -14.81 21.38 8.45
C PHE A 6 -13.91 22.34 7.68
N THR A 7 -12.80 22.73 8.31
CA THR A 7 -11.76 23.55 7.67
C THR A 7 -11.08 22.76 6.55
N GLN A 8 -10.36 23.45 5.66
CA GLN A 8 -9.71 22.76 4.54
C GLN A 8 -8.53 21.92 5.04
N GLU A 9 -7.78 22.46 5.99
CA GLU A 9 -6.65 21.81 6.64
C GLU A 9 -7.05 20.47 7.27
N PHE A 10 -8.21 20.43 7.95
CA PHE A 10 -8.73 19.21 8.56
C PHE A 10 -9.09 18.15 7.51
N LYS A 11 -9.66 18.56 6.37
CA LYS A 11 -9.99 17.61 5.29
C LYS A 11 -8.73 17.03 4.68
N ASP A 12 -7.71 17.88 4.47
CA ASP A 12 -6.44 17.48 3.87
C ASP A 12 -5.68 16.54 4.81
N GLU A 13 -5.67 16.82 6.12
CA GLU A 13 -5.09 15.94 7.14
C GLU A 13 -5.73 14.54 7.14
N LEU A 14 -7.07 14.47 7.12
CA LEU A 14 -7.77 13.18 7.04
C LEU A 14 -7.50 12.44 5.72
N CYS A 15 -7.42 13.16 4.60
CA CYS A 15 -7.08 12.56 3.31
C CYS A 15 -5.64 12.02 3.32
N GLN A 16 -4.71 12.76 3.91
CA GLN A 16 -3.32 12.35 4.05
C GLN A 16 -3.17 11.16 5.00
N GLU A 17 -3.92 11.10 6.11
CA GLU A 17 -3.92 9.93 6.99
C GLU A 17 -4.43 8.68 6.29
N VAL A 18 -5.48 8.78 5.47
CA VAL A 18 -5.98 7.65 4.66
C VAL A 18 -4.95 7.19 3.62
N ILE A 19 -4.15 8.10 3.07
CA ILE A 19 -3.12 7.76 2.08
C ILE A 19 -1.88 7.16 2.77
N ALA A 20 -1.46 7.75 3.89
CA ALA A 20 -0.27 7.36 4.64
C ALA A 20 -0.48 6.09 5.48
N SER A 21 -1.68 5.89 6.01
CA SER A 21 -2.04 4.70 6.76
C SER A 21 -2.73 3.69 5.85
N SER A 22 -2.36 2.41 5.93
CA SER A 22 -3.13 1.33 5.26
C SER A 22 -4.49 1.05 5.93
N LYS A 23 -5.04 2.00 6.68
CA LYS A 23 -6.32 1.85 7.37
C LYS A 23 -7.48 2.11 6.40
N PRO A 24 -8.57 1.32 6.49
CA PRO A 24 -9.79 1.59 5.73
C PRO A 24 -10.37 2.99 6.01
N ILE A 25 -10.90 3.64 4.97
CA ILE A 25 -11.57 4.96 5.05
C ILE A 25 -12.62 5.00 6.18
N LYS A 26 -13.36 3.90 6.36
CA LYS A 26 -14.38 3.74 7.40
C LYS A 26 -13.83 3.89 8.83
N ASP A 27 -12.62 3.41 9.08
CA ASP A 27 -12.03 3.39 10.42
C ASP A 27 -11.44 4.76 10.75
N VAL A 28 -10.82 5.41 9.76
CA VAL A 28 -10.38 6.81 9.87
C VAL A 28 -11.60 7.71 10.08
N ALA A 29 -12.63 7.60 9.24
CA ALA A 29 -13.84 8.40 9.36
C ALA A 29 -14.53 8.25 10.73
N ALA A 30 -14.62 7.01 11.25
CA ALA A 30 -15.18 6.74 12.57
C ALA A 30 -14.35 7.37 13.70
N SER A 31 -13.02 7.35 13.60
CA SER A 31 -12.11 7.93 14.60
C SER A 31 -12.30 9.44 14.76
N TYR A 32 -12.62 10.13 13.66
CA TYR A 32 -12.82 11.59 13.64
C TYR A 32 -14.30 12.01 13.65
N GLY A 33 -15.24 11.06 13.76
CA GLY A 33 -16.68 11.34 13.75
C GLY A 33 -17.18 11.96 12.43
N VAL A 34 -16.50 11.66 11.32
CA VAL A 34 -16.86 12.08 9.95
C VAL A 34 -17.60 10.94 9.26
N GLY A 35 -18.56 11.25 8.38
CA GLY A 35 -19.20 10.21 7.57
C GLY A 35 -18.21 9.61 6.57
N ALA A 36 -18.16 8.28 6.46
CA ALA A 36 -17.25 7.59 5.53
C ALA A 36 -17.41 8.05 4.07
N GLU A 37 -18.66 8.26 3.63
CA GLU A 37 -18.98 8.81 2.30
C GLU A 37 -18.44 10.24 2.11
N THR A 38 -18.46 11.04 3.18
CA THR A 38 -17.94 12.43 3.15
C THR A 38 -16.43 12.43 2.99
N LEU A 39 -15.73 11.58 3.74
CA LEU A 39 -14.28 11.43 3.63
C LEU A 39 -13.88 10.89 2.25
N ARG A 40 -14.64 9.94 1.70
CA ARG A 40 -14.43 9.43 0.34
C ARG A 40 -14.53 10.54 -0.71
N ASN A 41 -15.52 11.42 -0.59
CA ASN A 41 -15.70 12.55 -1.49
C ASN A 41 -14.57 13.59 -1.37
N TRP A 42 -14.06 13.83 -0.17
CA TRP A 42 -12.89 14.70 0.02
C TRP A 42 -11.63 14.09 -0.57
N LEU A 43 -11.41 12.79 -0.38
CA LEU A 43 -10.25 12.08 -0.96
C LEU A 43 -10.26 12.11 -2.49
N ALA A 44 -11.43 11.96 -3.11
CA ALA A 44 -11.58 12.08 -4.56
C ALA A 44 -11.20 13.48 -5.07
N LYS A 45 -11.62 14.54 -4.37
CA LYS A 45 -11.25 15.92 -4.70
C LYS A 45 -9.76 16.18 -4.46
N TYR A 46 -9.24 15.74 -3.32
CA TYR A 46 -7.84 15.89 -2.95
C TYR A 46 -6.90 15.26 -4.00
N ARG A 47 -7.27 14.08 -4.54
CA ARG A 47 -6.54 13.43 -5.63
C ARG A 47 -6.65 14.18 -6.96
N ALA A 48 -7.82 14.72 -7.29
CA ALA A 48 -8.01 15.52 -8.50
C ALA A 48 -7.22 16.85 -8.45
N ASP A 49 -7.15 17.48 -7.27
CA ASP A 49 -6.43 18.74 -7.05
C ASP A 49 -4.92 18.53 -6.89
N ASN A 50 -4.46 17.30 -6.58
CA ASN A 50 -3.04 16.91 -6.50
C ASN A 50 -2.69 15.80 -7.51
N PRO A 51 -2.67 16.09 -8.82
CA PRO A 51 -2.45 15.10 -9.87
C PRO A 51 -1.04 14.47 -9.91
N VAL A 52 -0.14 14.84 -8.98
CA VAL A 52 1.26 14.37 -8.95
C VAL A 52 1.52 13.28 -7.91
N THR A 53 0.52 12.85 -7.13
CA THR A 53 0.72 11.82 -6.09
C THR A 53 -0.14 10.57 -6.30
N GLU A 54 -0.33 10.17 -7.56
CA GLU A 54 -0.84 8.83 -7.85
C GLU A 54 0.31 7.82 -7.87
N LEU A 55 0.70 7.33 -6.70
CA LEU A 55 0.93 5.89 -6.59
C LEU A 55 -0.39 5.28 -6.13
N PRO A 56 -1.00 4.35 -6.88
CA PRO A 56 -2.26 3.74 -6.50
C PRO A 56 -2.01 2.74 -5.37
N VAL A 57 -1.93 3.24 -4.14
CA VAL A 57 -1.78 2.45 -2.91
C VAL A 57 -3.14 1.84 -2.56
N SER A 58 -3.45 0.68 -3.13
CA SER A 58 -4.24 -0.40 -2.51
C SER A 58 -4.43 -1.58 -3.45
N GLY A 59 -4.54 -1.33 -4.76
CA GLY A 59 -4.59 -2.36 -5.80
C GLY A 59 -3.22 -2.76 -6.30
N SER A 60 -2.42 -1.77 -6.74
CA SER A 60 -1.09 -2.02 -7.33
C SER A 60 -0.07 -2.52 -6.31
N GLU A 61 -0.16 -2.07 -5.06
CA GLU A 61 0.73 -2.50 -3.98
C GLU A 61 0.62 -4.01 -3.73
N ARG A 62 -0.60 -4.56 -3.69
CA ARG A 62 -0.86 -5.99 -3.46
C ARG A 62 -0.42 -6.85 -4.64
N GLU A 63 -0.57 -6.33 -5.85
CA GLU A 63 -0.10 -6.99 -7.07
C GLU A 63 1.43 -7.01 -7.12
N ARG A 64 2.08 -5.86 -6.86
CA ARG A 64 3.53 -5.77 -6.70
C ARG A 64 4.04 -6.69 -5.59
N LEU A 65 3.35 -6.77 -4.45
CA LEU A 65 3.73 -7.68 -3.35
C LEU A 65 3.70 -9.14 -3.80
N ARG A 66 2.67 -9.55 -4.54
CA ARG A 66 2.56 -10.91 -5.07
C ARG A 66 3.64 -11.21 -6.11
N GLU A 67 3.97 -10.26 -6.98
CA GLU A 67 5.07 -10.42 -7.93
C GLU A 67 6.41 -10.52 -7.22
N LEU A 68 6.67 -9.65 -6.24
CA LEU A 68 7.89 -9.72 -5.43
C LEU A 68 7.99 -11.02 -4.65
N GLU A 69 6.90 -11.51 -4.08
CA GLU A 69 6.85 -12.81 -3.37
C GLU A 69 7.18 -13.98 -4.31
N LYS A 70 6.68 -13.95 -5.56
CA LYS A 70 7.04 -14.95 -6.57
C LYS A 70 8.52 -14.88 -6.94
N GLU A 71 9.04 -13.69 -7.18
CA GLU A 71 10.44 -13.48 -7.55
C GLU A 71 11.38 -13.95 -6.42
N VAL A 72 11.04 -13.64 -5.17
CA VAL A 72 11.79 -14.13 -3.99
C VAL A 72 11.77 -15.65 -3.91
N LEU A 73 10.65 -16.30 -4.24
CA LEU A 73 10.54 -17.75 -4.23
C LEU A 73 11.44 -18.38 -5.31
N GLU A 74 11.41 -17.84 -6.53
CA GLU A 74 12.23 -18.31 -7.65
C GLU A 74 13.73 -18.15 -7.37
N LEU A 75 14.15 -16.96 -6.92
CA LEU A 75 15.54 -16.69 -6.54
C LEU A 75 16.02 -17.62 -5.41
N ARG A 76 15.16 -17.92 -4.43
CA ARG A 76 15.49 -18.89 -3.37
C ARG A 76 15.65 -20.31 -3.91
N ALA A 77 14.82 -20.72 -4.87
CA ALA A 77 14.95 -22.02 -5.51
C ALA A 77 16.26 -22.14 -6.32
N GLU A 78 16.61 -21.10 -7.07
CA GLU A 78 17.85 -21.04 -7.85
C GLU A 78 19.09 -21.06 -6.95
N THR A 79 19.12 -20.23 -5.91
CA THR A 79 20.22 -20.25 -4.94
C THR A 79 20.34 -21.59 -4.22
N ALA A 80 19.23 -22.27 -3.92
CA ALA A 80 19.25 -23.61 -3.34
C ALA A 80 19.79 -24.66 -4.32
N PHE A 81 19.44 -24.57 -5.60
CA PHE A 81 19.97 -25.46 -6.64
C PHE A 81 21.47 -25.25 -6.83
N LEU A 82 21.92 -24.00 -6.96
CA LEU A 82 23.34 -23.66 -7.10
C LEU A 82 24.15 -24.15 -5.89
N LYS A 83 23.64 -23.97 -4.67
CA LYS A 83 24.28 -24.50 -3.45
C LYS A 83 24.39 -26.02 -3.45
N LYS A 84 23.38 -26.74 -3.95
CA LYS A 84 23.43 -28.20 -4.08
C LYS A 84 24.44 -28.63 -5.14
N ALA A 85 24.48 -27.94 -6.27
CA ALA A 85 25.44 -28.19 -7.33
C ALA A 85 26.89 -27.95 -6.85
N THR A 86 27.16 -26.83 -6.19
CA THR A 86 28.50 -26.56 -5.63
C THR A 86 28.89 -27.58 -4.57
N ALA A 87 27.97 -27.99 -3.70
CA ALA A 87 28.22 -29.05 -2.73
C ALA A 87 28.49 -30.42 -3.39
N TYR A 88 27.81 -30.74 -4.49
CA TYR A 88 28.04 -31.95 -5.27
C TYR A 88 29.43 -31.96 -5.92
N PHE A 89 29.79 -30.88 -6.62
CA PHE A 89 31.10 -30.75 -7.27
C PHE A 89 32.25 -30.71 -6.25
N ALA A 90 32.07 -30.05 -5.10
CA ALA A 90 33.05 -30.04 -4.02
C ALA A 90 33.27 -31.44 -3.40
N ARG A 91 32.28 -32.33 -3.47
CA ARG A 91 32.39 -33.73 -3.03
C ARG A 91 33.14 -34.62 -4.03
N GLU A 92 32.96 -34.39 -5.33
CA GLU A 92 33.63 -35.17 -6.40
C GLU A 92 35.12 -34.83 -6.59
N GLN A 93 35.56 -33.64 -6.15
CA GLN A 93 36.98 -33.25 -6.22
C GLN A 93 37.86 -33.82 -5.09
N ARG A 94 37.35 -34.76 -4.28
CA ARG A 94 38.06 -35.41 -3.18
C ARG A 94 38.24 -36.90 -3.44
#